data_AF-A0A6G4R4I8-F1
#
_entry.id   AF-A0A6G4R4I8-F1
#
_cell.length_a   1.000
_cell.length_b   1.000
_cell.length_c   1.000
_cell.angle_alpha   90.00
_cell.angle_beta   90.00
_cell.angle_gamma   90.00
#
_symmetry.space_group_name_H-M   'P 1'
#
loop_
_entity.id
_entity.type
_entity.pdbx_description
1 polymer ?
#
loop_
_entity_poly.entity_id
_entity_poly.type
_entity_poly.pdbx_seq_one_letter_code
_entity_poly.pdbx_strand_id
1 'polypeptide(L)'
;MSKTAEADDRGRIVIPHEIREKHGDRYRVVELEDRVELIPLADDPIDGLREAVGDAFNDKSIAEIKREARTAAREDAVDSMEP
;
A
#
# COMPACT_ATOMS: atom_id res chain seq x y z
N MET A 1 6.46 6.33 -17.53
CA MET A 1 5.61 6.07 -18.71
C MET A 1 4.20 5.83 -18.21
N SER A 2 3.27 6.76 -18.42
CA SER A 2 1.84 6.48 -18.17
C SER A 2 1.30 5.67 -19.34
N LYS A 3 0.76 4.48 -19.08
CA LYS A 3 0.03 3.69 -20.09
C LYS A 3 -1.46 3.76 -19.76
N THR A 4 -2.24 4.29 -20.70
CA THR A 4 -3.70 4.26 -20.61
C THR A 4 -4.18 2.89 -21.10
N ALA A 5 -5.06 2.24 -20.33
CA ALA A 5 -5.75 1.04 -20.73
C ALA A 5 -7.26 1.30 -20.62
N GLU A 6 -8.01 0.86 -21.61
CA GLU A 6 -9.47 0.99 -21.61
C GLU A 6 -10.11 -0.28 -21.07
N ALA A 7 -11.19 -0.12 -20.32
CA ALA A 7 -11.99 -1.24 -19.86
C ALA A 7 -12.82 -1.79 -21.02
N ASP A 8 -12.95 -3.11 -21.11
CA ASP A 8 -13.85 -3.73 -22.08
C ASP A 8 -15.32 -3.66 -21.63
N ASP A 9 -16.24 -4.20 -22.43
CA ASP A 9 -17.69 -4.25 -22.14
C ASP A 9 -18.05 -4.96 -20.83
N ARG A 10 -17.10 -5.69 -20.23
CA ARG A 10 -17.26 -6.41 -18.96
C ARG A 10 -16.53 -5.71 -17.82
N GLY A 11 -15.98 -4.52 -18.02
CA GLY A 11 -15.23 -3.75 -17.03
C GLY A 11 -13.83 -4.29 -16.75
N ARG A 12 -13.27 -5.15 -17.62
CA ARG A 12 -11.92 -5.72 -17.40
C ARG A 12 -10.86 -4.78 -17.97
N ILE A 13 -9.86 -4.47 -17.16
CA ILE A 13 -8.68 -3.70 -17.57
C ILE A 13 -7.51 -4.66 -17.71
N VAL A 14 -6.86 -4.64 -18.88
CA VAL A 14 -5.66 -5.44 -19.10
C VAL A 14 -4.46 -4.73 -18.53
N ILE A 15 -3.86 -5.31 -17.50
CA ILE A 15 -2.61 -4.81 -16.91
C ILE A 15 -1.44 -5.13 -17.85
N PRO A 16 -0.66 -4.12 -18.29
CA PRO A 16 0.51 -4.33 -19.16
C PRO A 16 1.48 -5.36 -18.59
N HIS A 17 2.13 -6.13 -19.48
CA HIS A 17 3.05 -7.20 -19.08
C HIS A 17 4.17 -6.71 -18.15
N GLU A 18 4.76 -5.55 -18.42
CA GLU A 18 5.82 -4.95 -17.60
C GLU A 18 5.39 -4.71 -16.14
N ILE A 19 4.11 -4.36 -15.91
CA ILE A 19 3.59 -4.18 -14.56
C ILE A 19 3.40 -5.54 -13.89
N ARG A 20 2.89 -6.54 -14.63
CA ARG A 20 2.73 -7.90 -14.13
C ARG A 20 4.05 -8.58 -13.79
N GLU A 21 5.09 -8.39 -14.59
CA GLU A 21 6.43 -8.90 -14.28
C GLU A 21 7.01 -8.29 -13.00
N LYS A 22 6.71 -7.02 -12.74
CA LYS A 22 7.24 -6.31 -11.58
C LYS A 22 6.43 -6.55 -10.29
N HIS A 23 5.12 -6.68 -10.41
CA HIS A 23 4.19 -6.64 -9.27
C HIS A 23 3.34 -7.90 -9.13
N GLY A 24 3.49 -8.87 -10.02
CA GLY A 24 2.72 -10.12 -10.04
C GLY A 24 1.35 -10.00 -10.70
N ASP A 25 0.56 -11.07 -10.57
CA ASP A 25 -0.73 -11.22 -11.25
C ASP A 25 -1.94 -11.03 -10.32
N ARG A 26 -1.71 -10.87 -9.01
CA ARG A 26 -2.77 -10.76 -7.99
C ARG A 26 -2.82 -9.35 -7.45
N TYR A 27 -4.01 -8.76 -7.47
CA TYR A 27 -4.24 -7.39 -7.00
C TYR A 27 -5.48 -7.33 -6.13
N ARG A 28 -5.44 -6.47 -5.12
CA ARG A 28 -6.61 -6.02 -4.39
C ARG A 28 -7.09 -4.69 -4.98
N VAL A 29 -8.36 -4.67 -5.35
CA VAL A 29 -9.05 -3.47 -5.79
C VAL A 29 -9.54 -2.71 -4.56
N VAL A 30 -9.16 -1.45 -4.42
CA VAL A 30 -9.67 -0.53 -3.39
C VAL A 30 -10.33 0.63 -4.10
N GLU A 31 -11.59 0.90 -3.72
CA GLU A 31 -12.34 2.07 -4.16
C GLU A 31 -12.13 3.20 -3.15
N LEU A 32 -11.63 4.33 -3.63
CA LEU A 32 -11.48 5.58 -2.89
C LEU A 32 -12.45 6.61 -3.49
N GLU A 33 -12.65 7.74 -2.79
CA GLU A 33 -13.62 8.77 -3.19
C GLU A 33 -13.42 9.29 -4.63
N ASP A 34 -12.16 9.50 -5.03
CA ASP A 34 -11.83 10.05 -6.37
C ASP A 34 -11.19 9.04 -7.34
N ARG A 35 -10.84 7.83 -6.89
CA ARG A 35 -10.04 6.90 -7.69
C ARG A 35 -10.15 5.44 -7.26
N VAL A 36 -9.76 4.56 -8.17
CA VAL A 36 -9.55 3.14 -7.88
C VAL A 36 -8.05 2.86 -7.81
N GLU A 37 -7.61 2.21 -6.72
CA GLU A 37 -6.23 1.75 -6.56
C GLU A 37 -6.15 0.23 -6.66
N LEU A 38 -5.11 -0.24 -7.36
CA LEU A 38 -4.75 -1.66 -7.47
C LEU A 38 -3.50 -1.92 -6.65
N ILE A 39 -3.67 -2.63 -5.54
CA ILE A 39 -2.57 -2.98 -4.63
C ILE A 39 -2.11 -4.42 -4.94
N PRO A 40 -0.87 -4.65 -5.39
CA PRO A 40 -0.40 -6.00 -5.64
C PRO A 40 -0.38 -6.82 -4.34
N LEU A 41 -0.84 -8.06 -4.44
CA LEU A 41 -0.83 -9.03 -3.35
C LEU A 41 0.33 -9.98 -3.59
N ALA A 42 1.32 -9.94 -2.70
CA ALA A 42 2.32 -10.99 -2.63
C ALA A 42 1.65 -12.33 -2.31
N ASP A 43 2.18 -13.42 -2.87
CA ASP A 43 1.66 -14.77 -2.58
C ASP A 43 1.82 -15.15 -1.11
N ASP A 44 2.84 -14.60 -0.45
CA ASP A 44 2.95 -14.56 1.02
C ASP A 44 2.73 -13.13 1.53
N PRO A 45 1.62 -12.84 2.23
CA PRO A 45 1.29 -11.49 2.69
C PRO A 45 2.25 -10.97 3.76
N ILE A 46 2.94 -11.85 4.48
CA ILE A 46 3.92 -11.47 5.50
C ILE A 46 5.23 -11.09 4.82
N ASP A 47 5.70 -11.87 3.85
CA ASP A 47 6.93 -11.55 3.13
C ASP A 47 6.75 -10.33 2.22
N GLY A 48 5.60 -10.15 1.57
CA GLY A 48 5.31 -8.94 0.81
C GLY A 48 5.27 -7.67 1.67
N LEU A 49 4.72 -7.76 2.89
CA LEU A 49 4.75 -6.65 3.84
C LEU A 49 6.20 -6.35 4.28
N ARG A 50 7.01 -7.38 4.56
CA ARG A 50 8.43 -7.23 4.92
C ARG A 50 9.25 -6.59 3.81
N GLU A 51 9.02 -6.97 2.55
CA GLU A 51 9.72 -6.38 1.41
C GLU A 51 9.33 -4.91 1.20
N ALA A 52 8.03 -4.58 1.34
CA ALA A 52 7.53 -3.21 1.18
C ALA A 52 7.99 -2.25 2.28
N VAL A 53 8.11 -2.74 3.52
CA VAL A 53 8.63 -1.94 4.65
C VAL A 53 10.15 -1.96 4.74
N GLY A 54 10.81 -2.90 4.04
CA GLY A 54 12.26 -3.04 3.99
C GLY A 54 12.89 -3.09 5.38
N ASP A 55 14.02 -2.40 5.53
CA ASP A 55 14.76 -2.30 6.80
C ASP A 55 14.21 -1.27 7.78
N ALA A 56 13.11 -0.58 7.47
CA ALA A 56 12.61 0.54 8.27
C ALA A 56 12.33 0.19 9.75
N PHE A 57 12.10 -1.10 10.02
CA PHE A 57 11.84 -1.63 11.35
C PHE A 57 12.95 -2.58 11.88
N ASN A 58 14.03 -2.82 11.12
CA ASN A 58 15.07 -3.79 11.50
C ASN A 58 15.96 -3.30 12.65
N ASP A 59 16.17 -1.99 12.78
CA ASP A 59 17.00 -1.40 13.84
C ASP A 59 16.24 -1.02 15.12
N LYS A 60 14.91 -1.20 15.16
CA LYS A 60 14.08 -0.81 16.31
C LYS A 60 13.42 -2.03 16.93
N SER A 61 13.47 -2.12 18.25
CA SER A 61 12.69 -3.15 18.94
C SER A 61 11.18 -2.87 18.81
N ILE A 62 10.37 -3.92 18.87
CA ILE A 62 8.89 -3.81 18.84
C ILE A 62 8.39 -2.84 19.92
N ALA A 63 9.06 -2.78 21.07
CA ALA A 63 8.70 -1.88 22.16
C ALA A 63 8.92 -0.40 21.80
N GLU A 64 9.97 -0.10 21.04
CA GLU A 64 10.29 1.25 20.56
C GLU A 64 9.32 1.69 19.48
N ILE A 65 9.04 0.83 18.50
CA ILE A 65 8.06 1.08 17.43
C ILE A 65 6.69 1.38 18.04
N LYS A 66 6.26 0.58 19.03
CA LYS A 66 4.97 0.78 19.71
C LYS A 66 4.90 2.09 20.49
N ARG A 67 6.01 2.51 21.10
CA ARG A 67 6.09 3.76 21.84
C ARG A 67 6.01 4.95 20.89
N GLU A 68 6.81 4.93 19.83
CA GLU A 68 6.81 5.98 18.80
C GLU A 68 5.45 6.13 18.13
N ALA A 69 4.84 5.02 17.69
CA ALA A 69 3.51 5.03 17.07
C ALA A 69 2.44 5.62 18.01
N ARG A 70 2.53 5.33 19.32
CA ARG A 70 1.60 5.87 20.32
C ARG A 70 1.84 7.34 20.61
N THR A 71 3.08 7.81 20.54
CA THR A 71 3.42 9.22 20.67
C THR A 71 2.92 9.99 19.45
N ALA A 72 3.24 9.54 18.23
CA ALA A 72 2.78 10.16 16.99
C ALA A 72 1.24 10.23 16.93
N ALA A 73 0.55 9.14 17.25
CA ALA A 73 -0.92 9.13 17.28
C ALA A 73 -1.52 10.08 18.33
N ARG A 74 -0.79 10.40 19.40
CA ARG A 74 -1.21 11.40 20.39
C ARG A 74 -0.93 12.81 19.89
N GLU A 75 0.22 13.04 19.27
CA GLU A 75 0.58 14.33 18.69
C GLU A 75 -0.40 14.71 17.58
N ASP A 76 -0.67 13.81 16.63
CA ASP A 76 -1.66 14.02 15.56
C ASP A 76 -3.06 14.32 16.13
N ALA A 77 -3.47 13.63 17.20
CA ALA A 77 -4.77 13.86 17.82
C ALA A 77 -4.86 15.22 18.54
N VAL A 78 -3.74 15.76 19.01
CA VAL A 78 -3.67 17.08 19.65
C VAL A 78 -3.53 18.18 18.60
N ASP A 79 -2.75 17.95 17.54
CA ASP A 79 -2.58 18.87 16.39
C ASP A 79 -3.89 19.03 15.61
N SER A 80 -4.66 17.94 15.45
CA SER A 80 -6.01 17.98 14.86
C SER A 80 -7.06 18.67 15.73
N MET A 81 -6.71 19.07 16.96
CA MET A 81 -7.57 19.82 17.89
C MET A 81 -7.20 21.30 18.01
N GLU A 82 -6.16 21.78 17.32
CA GLU A 82 -5.88 23.21 17.23
C GLU A 82 -6.67 23.83 16.04
N PRO A 83 -7.55 24.84 16.27
CA PRO A 83 -8.37 25.48 15.24
C PRO A 83 -7.63 26.52 14.39
#